data_AF-A0A1V6P7N0-F1
#
_entry.id   AF-A0A1V6P7N0-F1
#
_cell.length_a   1.000
_cell.length_b   1.000
_cell.length_c   1.000
_cell.angle_alpha   90.00
_cell.angle_beta   90.00
_cell.angle_gamma   90.00
#
_symmetry.space_group_name_H-M   'P 1'
#
loop_
_entity.id
_entity.type
_entity.pdbx_description
1 polymer ?
#
loop_
_entity_poly.entity_id
_entity_poly.type
_entity_poly.pdbx_seq_one_letter_code
_entity_poly.pdbx_strand_id
1 'polypeptide(L)'
;MGAVMAANIRGGSLIIAVDPQSRRWEMAKKLGATHAVVGSDEDVVAQIQKTSGSNGVDYTVDRAGIPQVVEKALDCLGTRGKAATVGTPAPGKRAGVDVCLLIWSWGASALGVAKATSFQER
;
A
#
# COMPACT_ATOMS: atom_id res chain seq x y z
N MET A 1 -8.60 3.19 -4.39
CA MET A 1 -10.01 2.72 -4.43
C MET A 1 -10.18 1.34 -5.02
N GLY A 2 -9.75 1.07 -6.27
CA GLY A 2 -9.81 -0.29 -6.83
C GLY A 2 -9.22 -1.38 -5.92
N ALA A 3 -8.06 -1.13 -5.31
CA ALA A 3 -7.44 -2.04 -4.35
C ALA A 3 -8.28 -2.30 -3.09
N VAL A 4 -8.97 -1.27 -2.56
CA VAL A 4 -9.85 -1.40 -1.38
C VAL A 4 -11.03 -2.31 -1.71
N MET A 5 -11.68 -2.10 -2.85
CA MET A 5 -12.78 -2.95 -3.30
C MET A 5 -12.31 -4.39 -3.54
N ALA A 6 -11.17 -4.58 -4.18
CA ALA A 6 -10.60 -5.90 -4.43
C ALA A 6 -10.28 -6.63 -3.12
N ALA A 7 -9.72 -5.94 -2.12
CA ALA A 7 -9.43 -6.51 -0.81
C ALA A 7 -10.73 -6.92 -0.08
N ASN A 8 -11.77 -6.08 -0.15
CA ASN A 8 -13.07 -6.39 0.45
C ASN A 8 -13.73 -7.61 -0.21
N ILE A 9 -13.74 -7.67 -1.55
CA ILE A 9 -14.27 -8.83 -2.30
C ILE A 9 -13.51 -10.12 -1.98
N ARG A 10 -12.21 -10.03 -1.73
CA ARG A 10 -11.37 -11.17 -1.33
C ARG A 10 -11.54 -11.58 0.14
N GLY A 11 -12.35 -10.86 0.92
CA GLY A 11 -12.59 -11.15 2.34
C GLY A 11 -11.48 -10.67 3.27
N GLY A 12 -10.76 -9.60 2.92
CA GLY A 12 -9.76 -9.00 3.80
C GLY A 12 -10.38 -8.52 5.12
N SER A 13 -9.89 -9.04 6.25
CA SER A 13 -10.38 -8.69 7.59
C SER A 13 -9.90 -7.32 8.07
N LEU A 14 -8.71 -6.90 7.63
CA LEU A 14 -8.12 -5.60 7.92
C LEU A 14 -7.75 -4.90 6.60
N ILE A 15 -8.49 -3.84 6.30
CA ILE A 15 -8.28 -3.01 5.10
C ILE A 15 -8.03 -1.58 5.55
N ILE A 16 -6.79 -1.11 5.38
CA ILE A 16 -6.34 0.22 5.78
C ILE A 16 -6.19 1.09 4.53
N ALA A 17 -6.95 2.18 4.45
CA ALA A 17 -6.84 3.15 3.37
C ALA A 17 -5.97 4.34 3.80
N VAL A 18 -4.87 4.58 3.07
CA VAL A 18 -3.98 5.72 3.33
C VAL A 18 -4.17 6.78 2.26
N ASP A 19 -4.59 7.98 2.64
CA ASP A 19 -4.70 9.12 1.72
C ASP A 19 -4.70 10.46 2.49
N PRO A 20 -4.00 11.52 2.02
CA PRO A 20 -4.05 12.85 2.64
C PRO A 20 -5.43 13.51 2.55
N GLN A 21 -6.24 13.16 1.54
CA GLN A 21 -7.54 13.80 1.33
C GLN A 21 -8.63 13.10 2.15
N SER A 22 -9.14 13.75 3.19
CA SER A 22 -10.21 13.22 4.06
C SER A 22 -11.45 12.77 3.28
N ARG A 23 -11.85 13.47 2.20
CA ARG A 23 -12.99 13.06 1.34
C ARG A 23 -12.82 11.66 0.76
N ARG A 24 -11.59 11.22 0.47
CA ARG A 24 -11.33 9.89 -0.08
C ARG A 24 -11.55 8.79 0.96
N TRP A 25 -11.54 9.12 2.25
CA TRP A 25 -11.79 8.16 3.31
C TRP A 25 -13.23 7.75 3.42
N GLU A 26 -14.16 8.71 3.34
CA GLU A 26 -15.58 8.41 3.36
C GLU A 26 -15.93 7.46 2.22
N MET A 27 -15.32 7.69 1.05
CA MET A 27 -15.43 6.78 -0.06
C MET A 27 -14.76 5.42 0.23
N ALA A 28 -13.54 5.39 0.78
CA ALA A 28 -12.87 4.13 1.11
C ALA A 28 -13.69 3.28 2.10
N LYS A 29 -14.28 3.89 3.14
CA LYS A 29 -15.16 3.22 4.11
C LYS A 29 -16.38 2.62 3.42
N LYS A 30 -17.05 3.38 2.54
CA LYS A 30 -18.19 2.89 1.74
C LYS A 30 -17.82 1.71 0.83
N LEU A 31 -16.55 1.63 0.42
CA LEU A 31 -16.03 0.57 -0.45
C LEU A 31 -15.46 -0.65 0.32
N GLY A 32 -15.53 -0.64 1.65
CA GLY A 32 -15.10 -1.76 2.50
C GLY A 32 -13.78 -1.54 3.25
N ALA A 33 -13.24 -0.32 3.30
CA ALA A 33 -12.11 -0.04 4.18
C ALA A 33 -12.54 -0.09 5.66
N THR A 34 -11.82 -0.87 6.46
CA THR A 34 -12.05 -1.00 7.90
C THR A 34 -11.43 0.15 8.70
N HIS A 35 -10.28 0.63 8.24
CA HIS A 35 -9.47 1.65 8.89
C HIS A 35 -8.96 2.62 7.83
N ALA A 36 -8.57 3.81 8.26
CA ALA A 36 -7.93 4.77 7.38
C ALA A 36 -6.92 5.63 8.14
N VAL A 37 -5.89 6.10 7.43
CA VAL A 37 -4.72 6.81 7.95
C VAL A 37 -4.41 8.03 7.06
N VAL A 38 -4.14 9.20 7.65
CA VAL A 38 -4.09 10.46 6.85
C VAL A 38 -2.70 10.55 6.29
N GLY A 39 -2.60 10.37 4.97
CA GLY A 39 -1.36 10.26 4.22
C GLY A 39 -0.63 11.59 4.06
N SER A 40 -0.31 12.24 5.18
CA SER A 40 0.63 13.34 5.32
C SER A 40 1.35 13.31 6.68
N ASP A 41 0.98 12.39 7.56
CA ASP A 41 1.57 12.25 8.90
C ASP A 41 2.96 11.61 8.81
N GLU A 42 3.88 12.05 9.67
CA GLU A 42 5.24 11.50 9.74
C GLU A 42 5.22 10.03 10.21
N ASP A 43 4.14 9.61 10.88
CA ASP A 43 4.00 8.32 11.56
C ASP A 43 3.11 7.29 10.84
N VAL A 44 2.83 7.43 9.54
CA VAL A 44 1.94 6.49 8.79
C VAL A 44 2.31 5.01 9.03
N VAL A 45 3.60 4.68 8.99
CA VAL A 45 4.09 3.31 9.22
C VAL A 45 3.78 2.86 10.64
N ALA A 46 4.07 3.69 11.65
CA ALA A 46 3.80 3.38 13.05
C ALA A 46 2.29 3.23 13.33
N GLN A 47 1.45 4.06 12.70
CA GLN A 47 -0.01 3.93 12.81
C GLN A 47 -0.50 2.61 12.21
N ILE A 48 0.00 2.24 11.03
CA ILE A 48 -0.34 0.97 10.38
C ILE A 48 0.12 -0.22 11.24
N GLN A 49 1.34 -0.18 11.79
CA GLN A 49 1.85 -1.23 12.67
C GLN A 49 1.03 -1.35 13.96
N LYS A 50 0.61 -0.24 14.58
CA LYS A 50 -0.30 -0.27 15.73
C LYS A 50 -1.64 -0.93 15.41
N THR A 51 -2.17 -0.71 14.21
CA THR A 51 -3.44 -1.31 13.76
C THR A 51 -3.29 -2.78 13.34
N SER A 52 -2.18 -3.14 12.70
CA SER A 52 -1.94 -4.48 12.15
C SER A 52 -1.27 -5.44 13.14
N GLY A 53 -0.78 -4.95 14.27
CA GLY A 53 -0.12 -5.74 15.30
C GLY A 53 1.36 -5.97 15.00
N SER A 54 1.97 -6.91 15.73
CA SER A 54 3.43 -7.12 15.73
C SER A 54 3.99 -7.63 14.40
N ASN A 55 3.16 -8.18 13.51
CA ASN A 55 3.60 -8.74 12.24
C ASN A 55 3.40 -7.79 11.06
N GLY A 56 2.94 -6.54 11.22
CA GLY A 56 2.70 -5.66 10.07
C GLY A 56 1.60 -6.15 9.12
N VAL A 57 1.58 -5.66 7.87
CA VAL A 57 0.56 -6.05 6.87
C VAL A 57 1.07 -7.08 5.86
N ASP A 58 0.19 -7.99 5.46
CA ASP A 58 0.53 -9.02 4.45
C ASP A 58 0.66 -8.45 3.04
N TYR A 59 -0.09 -7.39 2.74
CA TYR A 59 -0.15 -6.80 1.41
C TYR A 59 -0.20 -5.28 1.46
N THR A 60 0.60 -4.63 0.61
CA THR A 60 0.48 -3.19 0.34
C THR A 60 0.27 -2.93 -1.15
N VAL A 61 -0.52 -1.89 -1.45
CA VAL A 61 -0.76 -1.46 -2.84
C VAL A 61 -0.56 0.04 -2.93
N ASP A 62 0.53 0.47 -3.57
CA ASP A 62 0.77 1.87 -3.90
C ASP A 62 0.16 2.25 -5.24
N ARG A 63 -0.50 3.41 -5.29
CA ARG A 63 -1.01 4.03 -6.52
C ARG A 63 -0.47 5.45 -6.71
N ALA A 64 0.23 6.01 -5.73
CA ALA A 64 0.75 7.36 -5.81
C ALA A 64 1.94 7.44 -6.77
N GLY A 65 2.78 6.39 -6.83
CA GLY A 65 4.00 6.40 -7.65
C GLY A 65 5.03 7.41 -7.13
N ILE A 66 4.92 7.78 -5.86
CA ILE A 66 5.85 8.67 -5.17
C ILE A 66 6.86 7.76 -4.45
N PRO A 67 8.17 7.91 -4.68
CA PRO A 67 9.17 7.01 -4.10
C PRO A 67 9.05 6.83 -2.58
N GLN A 68 8.79 7.92 -1.85
CA GLN A 68 8.60 7.88 -0.40
C GLN A 68 7.37 7.06 0.02
N VAL A 69 6.33 7.01 -0.82
CA VAL A 69 5.13 6.18 -0.55
C VAL A 69 5.45 4.71 -0.83
N VAL A 70 6.27 4.43 -1.84
CA VAL A 70 6.74 3.06 -2.13
C VAL A 70 7.63 2.54 -1.00
N GLU A 71 8.56 3.37 -0.50
CA GLU A 71 9.38 3.06 0.69
C GLU A 71 8.51 2.73 1.89
N LYS A 72 7.59 3.62 2.27
CA LYS A 72 6.66 3.39 3.38
C LYS A 72 5.80 2.13 3.18
N ALA A 73 5.40 1.83 1.94
CA ALA A 73 4.62 0.64 1.62
C ALA A 73 5.42 -0.65 1.84
N LEU A 74 6.75 -0.62 1.73
CA LEU A 74 7.63 -1.73 2.06
C LEU A 74 7.85 -1.82 3.57
N ASP A 75 8.04 -0.69 4.24
CA ASP A 75 8.27 -0.64 5.70
C ASP A 75 7.06 -1.10 6.53
N CYS A 76 5.87 -1.06 5.94
CA CYS A 76 4.65 -1.58 6.56
C CYS A 76 4.53 -3.12 6.46
N LEU A 77 5.31 -3.77 5.59
CA LEU A 77 5.14 -5.19 5.32
C LEU A 77 5.56 -6.05 6.51
N GLY A 78 4.76 -7.08 6.70
CA GLY A 78 5.05 -8.17 7.59
C GLY A 78 5.95 -9.25 7.04
N THR A 79 6.13 -10.28 7.86
CA THR A 79 6.76 -11.53 7.45
C THR A 79 6.04 -12.10 6.23
N ARG A 80 6.77 -12.37 5.14
CA ARG A 80 6.29 -12.86 3.83
C ARG A 80 5.33 -11.91 3.11
N GLY A 81 5.31 -10.64 3.50
CA GLY A 81 4.44 -9.63 2.91
C GLY A 81 4.77 -9.32 1.44
N LYS A 82 3.79 -8.81 0.70
CA LYS A 82 3.96 -8.43 -0.71
C LYS A 82 3.51 -6.99 -0.94
N ALA A 83 4.43 -6.17 -1.47
CA ALA A 83 4.10 -4.83 -1.95
C ALA A 83 3.88 -4.85 -3.45
N ALA A 84 2.78 -4.25 -3.89
CA ALA A 84 2.51 -3.96 -5.29
C ALA A 84 2.51 -2.44 -5.52
N THR A 85 3.29 -1.96 -6.49
CA THR A 85 3.17 -0.57 -6.93
C THR A 85 2.55 -0.50 -8.32
N VAL A 86 1.47 0.28 -8.44
CA VAL A 86 0.75 0.58 -9.69
C VAL A 86 1.01 2.01 -10.13
N GLY A 87 1.46 2.87 -9.21
CA GLY A 87 1.79 4.25 -9.52
C GLY A 87 3.09 4.33 -10.32
N THR A 88 3.11 5.14 -11.37
CA THR A 88 4.29 5.29 -12.23
C THR A 88 5.07 6.55 -11.80
N PRO A 89 6.26 6.41 -11.19
CA PRO A 89 7.13 7.54 -10.92
C PRO A 89 7.70 8.13 -12.21
N ALA A 90 8.14 9.39 -12.16
CA ALA A 90 8.91 9.99 -13.26
C ALA A 90 10.23 9.21 -13.50
N PRO A 91 10.71 9.12 -14.76
CA PRO A 91 11.96 8.44 -15.07
C PRO A 91 13.13 8.93 -14.21
N GLY A 92 13.98 8.01 -13.76
CA GLY A 92 15.17 8.32 -12.96
C GLY A 92 14.94 8.47 -11.46
N LYS A 93 13.68 8.47 -10.99
CA LYS A 93 13.38 8.40 -9.55
C LYS A 93 13.63 6.98 -9.02
N ARG A 94 14.20 6.89 -7.82
CA ARG A 94 14.49 5.64 -7.11
C ARG A 94 13.82 5.66 -5.75
N ALA A 95 13.32 4.51 -5.32
CA ALA A 95 12.86 4.25 -3.97
C ALA A 95 13.93 3.42 -3.25
N GLY A 96 14.29 3.80 -2.03
CA GLY A 96 15.15 3.03 -1.15
C GLY A 96 14.44 1.80 -0.59
N VAL A 97 15.21 0.82 -0.13
CA VAL A 97 14.68 -0.33 0.61
C VAL A 97 15.65 -0.64 1.74
N ASP A 98 15.10 -0.87 2.94
CA ASP A 98 15.88 -1.44 4.02
C ASP A 98 16.17 -2.91 3.71
N VAL A 99 17.44 -3.21 3.43
CA VAL A 99 17.89 -4.55 3.05
C VAL A 99 17.75 -5.54 4.20
N CYS A 100 17.93 -5.09 5.44
CA CYS A 100 17.81 -5.95 6.62
C CYS A 100 16.35 -6.40 6.79
N LEU A 101 15.41 -5.46 6.72
CA LEU A 101 13.97 -5.78 6.77
C LEU A 101 13.55 -6.70 5.62
N LEU A 102 14.03 -6.43 4.40
CA LEU A 102 13.70 -7.26 3.25
C LEU A 102 14.13 -8.73 3.43
N ILE A 103 15.31 -8.95 4.02
CA ILE A 103 15.86 -10.29 4.29
C ILE A 103 15.19 -10.93 5.51
N TRP A 104 14.99 -10.18 6.59
CA TRP A 104 14.45 -10.68 7.86
C TRP A 104 12.96 -11.03 7.79
N SER A 105 12.19 -10.34 6.96
CA SER A 105 10.78 -10.67 6.73
C SER A 105 10.57 -11.97 5.94
N TRP A 106 11.56 -12.87 5.85
CA TRP A 106 11.42 -14.23 5.32
C TRP A 106 10.74 -14.31 3.94
N GLY A 107 11.19 -13.48 3.00
CA GLY A 107 10.68 -13.46 1.63
C GLY A 107 9.62 -12.41 1.36
N ALA A 108 9.69 -11.26 2.06
CA ALA A 108 8.98 -10.08 1.62
C ALA A 108 9.42 -9.72 0.19
N SER A 109 8.46 -9.32 -0.65
CA SER A 109 8.74 -9.07 -2.07
C SER A 109 8.01 -7.82 -2.57
N ALA A 110 8.70 -7.07 -3.42
CA ALA A 110 8.13 -5.92 -4.13
C ALA A 110 7.90 -6.29 -5.59
N LEU A 111 6.67 -6.10 -6.08
CA LEU A 111 6.30 -6.35 -7.47
C LEU A 111 5.83 -5.05 -8.12
N GLY A 112 6.48 -4.66 -9.23
CA GLY A 112 5.96 -3.63 -10.11
C GLY A 112 4.77 -4.17 -10.89
N VAL A 113 3.61 -3.51 -10.77
CA VAL A 113 2.40 -3.86 -11.51
C VAL A 113 2.12 -2.76 -12.54
N ALA A 114 2.49 -3.02 -13.79
CA ALA A 114 2.18 -2.11 -14.88
C ALA A 114 0.67 -2.16 -15.18
N LYS A 115 0.02 -0.99 -15.22
CA LYS A 115 -1.34 -0.89 -15.73
C LYS A 115 -1.31 -1.21 -17.23
N ALA A 116 -1.76 -2.40 -17.62
CA ALA A 116 -2.06 -2.69 -19.02
C ALA A 116 -3.30 -1.87 -19.41
N THR A 117 -3.12 -0.79 -20.18
CA THR A 117 -4.22 -0.14 -20.87
C THR A 117 -4.51 -0.89 -22.17
N SER A 118 -5.31 -1.94 -22.08
CA SER A 118 -6.04 -2.51 -23.23
C SER A 118 -7.52 -2.21 -23.07
N PHE A 119 -7.87 -0.93 -23.00
CA PHE A 119 -9.23 -0.41 -23.15
C PHE A 119 -9.09 1.04 -23.65
N GLN A 120 -8.66 1.17 -24.91
CA GLN A 120 -9.00 2.34 -25.72
C GLN A 120 -10.37 2.02 -26.31
N GLU A 121 -11.40 2.71 -25.83
CA GLU A 121 -12.72 2.70 -26.44
C GLU A 121 -12.56 3.05 -27.93
N ARG A 122 -13.11 2.20 -28.79
CA ARG A 122 -13.49 2.55 -30.15
C ARG A 122 -14.89 3.17 -30.11
#